data_AF-A0A7Z9ICH9-F1
#
_entry.id   AF-A0A7Z9ICH9-F1
#
_cell.length_a   1.000
_cell.length_b   1.000
_cell.length_c   1.000
_cell.angle_alpha   90.00
_cell.angle_beta   90.00
_cell.angle_gamma   90.00
#
_symmetry.space_group_name_H-M   'P 1'
#
loop_
_entity.id
_entity.type
_entity.pdbx_description
1 polymer ?
#
loop_
_entity_poly.entity_id
_entity_poly.type
_entity_poly.pdbx_seq_one_letter_code
_entity_poly.pdbx_strand_id
1 'polypeptide(L)'
;VGTGVTAAFSLHFGAVCKAATWPAVNCHQLYVHDLLKQPIKVKDGYADVPDKPGLGIEVDWSAVVKYSVEKPTARPDPRRMIETTWPDGRRMMTANDGTVNFMLNPARSPGNMPFFEKGVDSRLLPDDGSAQWDQWYQQSRKQGPTMVAG
;
A
#
# COMPACT_ATOMS: atom_id res chain seq x y z
N VAL A 1 -8.80 2.24 -1.12
CA VAL A 1 -7.80 1.61 -2.02
C VAL A 1 -8.50 0.68 -3.00
N GLY A 2 -8.25 0.80 -4.30
CA GLY A 2 -8.87 -0.04 -5.33
C GLY A 2 -8.53 0.42 -6.75
N THR A 3 -9.18 -0.17 -7.77
CA THR A 3 -9.01 0.22 -9.19
C THR A 3 -9.71 1.54 -9.50
N GLY A 4 -9.63 2.01 -10.76
CA GLY A 4 -10.33 3.22 -11.19
C GLY A 4 -11.85 3.16 -10.97
N VAL A 5 -12.46 1.96 -10.99
CA VAL A 5 -13.88 1.76 -10.68
C VAL A 5 -14.19 2.15 -9.22
N THR A 6 -13.36 1.72 -8.27
CA THR A 6 -13.51 2.09 -6.86
C THR A 6 -13.31 3.60 -6.65
N ALA A 7 -12.38 4.20 -7.40
CA ALA A 7 -12.16 5.64 -7.37
C ALA A 7 -13.36 6.43 -7.91
N ALA A 8 -13.96 6.02 -9.03
CA ALA A 8 -15.19 6.63 -9.57
C ALA A 8 -16.35 6.55 -8.56
N PHE A 9 -16.56 5.39 -7.96
CA PHE A 9 -17.56 5.24 -6.89
C PHE A 9 -17.28 6.17 -5.70
N SER A 10 -16.01 6.29 -5.29
CA SER A 10 -15.61 7.17 -4.18
C SER A 10 -15.87 8.65 -4.50
N LEU A 11 -15.71 9.08 -5.75
CA LEU A 11 -16.02 10.45 -6.19
C LEU A 11 -17.52 10.74 -6.08
N HIS A 12 -18.36 9.84 -6.58
CA HIS A 12 -19.82 9.95 -6.43
C HIS A 12 -20.24 9.99 -4.97
N PHE A 13 -19.65 9.13 -4.14
CA PHE A 13 -19.93 9.10 -2.70
C PHE A 13 -19.53 10.42 -2.01
N GLY A 14 -18.35 10.94 -2.33
CA GLY A 14 -17.88 12.23 -1.82
C GLY A 14 -18.74 13.41 -2.27
N ALA A 15 -19.27 13.38 -3.49
CA ALA A 15 -20.11 14.43 -4.04
C ALA A 15 -21.44 14.62 -3.29
N VAL A 16 -22.00 13.52 -2.77
CA VAL A 16 -23.30 13.53 -2.09
C VAL A 16 -23.20 13.59 -0.56
N CYS A 17 -22.07 13.15 -0.01
CA CYS A 17 -21.86 13.11 1.44
C CYS A 17 -21.39 14.47 1.97
N LYS A 18 -22.34 15.33 2.38
CA LYS A 18 -22.05 16.67 2.93
C LYS A 18 -21.12 16.68 4.16
N ALA A 19 -21.00 15.55 4.87
CA ALA A 19 -20.12 15.42 6.04
C ALA A 19 -18.68 14.97 5.68
N ALA A 20 -18.41 14.62 4.42
CA ALA A 20 -17.08 14.20 3.97
C ALA A 20 -16.13 15.41 3.88
N THR A 21 -15.38 15.64 4.96
CA THR A 21 -14.41 16.75 5.07
C THR A 21 -12.95 16.28 5.01
N TRP A 22 -12.71 14.97 5.17
CA TRP A 22 -11.38 14.39 5.19
C TRP A 22 -10.99 13.88 3.80
N PRO A 23 -9.70 13.95 3.43
CA PRO A 23 -9.23 13.43 2.15
C PRO A 23 -9.39 11.91 2.08
N ALA A 24 -9.80 11.41 0.91
CA ALA A 24 -9.89 9.99 0.64
C ALA A 24 -8.58 9.44 0.08
N VAL A 25 -8.06 8.36 0.66
CA VAL A 25 -6.88 7.65 0.16
C VAL A 25 -7.32 6.46 -0.70
N ASN A 26 -7.38 6.68 -2.02
CA ASN A 26 -7.91 5.69 -2.98
C ASN A 26 -6.81 4.87 -3.70
N CYS A 27 -5.59 5.38 -3.83
CA CYS A 27 -4.40 4.70 -4.38
C CYS A 27 -4.60 4.01 -5.74
N HIS A 28 -5.58 4.43 -6.54
CA HIS A 28 -5.89 3.77 -7.83
C HIS A 28 -4.82 4.01 -8.90
N GLN A 29 -3.95 5.01 -8.70
CA GLN A 29 -2.82 5.33 -9.57
C GLN A 29 -1.57 4.49 -9.25
N LEU A 30 -1.59 3.64 -8.21
CA LEU A 30 -0.47 2.75 -7.90
C LEU A 30 -0.37 1.56 -8.87
N TYR A 31 -1.46 1.24 -9.57
CA TYR A 31 -1.49 0.16 -10.53
C TYR A 31 -0.88 0.61 -11.85
N VAL A 32 -0.21 -0.33 -12.55
CA VAL A 32 0.34 -0.10 -13.90
C VAL A 32 -0.73 0.31 -14.92
N HIS A 33 -1.99 -0.04 -14.66
CA HIS A 33 -3.17 0.33 -15.42
C HIS A 33 -4.37 0.36 -14.47
N ASP A 34 -5.20 1.40 -14.51
CA ASP A 34 -6.33 1.58 -13.59
C ASP A 34 -7.61 0.81 -14.01
N LEU A 35 -7.55 0.16 -15.17
CA LEU A 35 -8.59 -0.64 -15.85
C LEU A 35 -9.75 0.16 -16.44
N LEU A 36 -9.60 1.47 -16.58
CA LEU A 36 -10.56 2.34 -17.28
C LEU A 36 -10.07 2.67 -18.69
N LYS A 37 -10.99 2.87 -19.64
CA LYS A 37 -10.63 3.39 -20.97
C LYS A 37 -10.06 4.81 -20.90
N GLN A 38 -10.51 5.58 -19.92
CA GLN A 38 -10.05 6.94 -19.66
C GLN A 38 -9.74 7.03 -18.17
N PRO A 39 -8.49 7.35 -17.78
CA PRO A 39 -8.11 7.41 -16.39
C PRO A 39 -8.73 8.62 -15.70
N ILE A 40 -8.99 8.49 -14.41
CA ILE A 40 -9.41 9.62 -13.57
C ILE A 40 -8.21 10.54 -13.37
N LYS A 41 -8.33 11.79 -13.83
CA LYS A 41 -7.27 12.79 -13.69
C LYS A 41 -7.35 13.43 -12.32
N VAL A 42 -6.27 13.31 -11.54
CA VAL A 42 -6.10 14.05 -10.29
C VAL A 42 -5.25 15.28 -10.56
N LYS A 43 -5.76 16.45 -10.17
CA LYS A 43 -5.08 17.73 -10.26
C LYS A 43 -5.19 18.45 -8.91
N ASP A 44 -4.05 18.87 -8.36
CA ASP A 44 -3.96 19.61 -7.09
C ASP A 44 -4.68 18.92 -5.90
N GLY A 45 -4.73 17.58 -5.92
CA GLY A 45 -5.41 16.77 -4.89
C GLY A 45 -6.90 16.54 -5.12
N TYR A 46 -7.47 17.03 -6.23
CA TYR A 46 -8.89 16.91 -6.59
C TYR A 46 -9.08 16.15 -7.91
N ALA A 47 -10.28 15.61 -8.11
CA ALA A 47 -10.72 15.04 -9.38
C ALA A 47 -12.20 15.37 -9.60
N ASP A 48 -12.58 15.52 -10.86
CA ASP A 48 -13.98 15.78 -11.23
C ASP A 48 -14.85 14.55 -10.99
N VAL A 49 -16.09 14.78 -10.57
CA VAL A 49 -17.10 13.72 -10.44
C VAL A 49 -17.62 13.40 -11.84
N PRO A 50 -17.53 12.14 -12.32
CA PRO A 50 -18.05 11.78 -13.64
C PRO A 50 -19.55 12.06 -13.77
N ASP A 51 -19.99 12.61 -14.90
CA ASP A 51 -21.34 13.12 -15.12
C ASP A 51 -22.20 12.25 -16.07
N LYS A 52 -21.63 11.20 -16.65
CA LYS A 52 -22.33 10.23 -17.49
C LYS A 52 -23.13 9.22 -16.66
N PRO A 53 -24.13 8.53 -17.25
CA PRO A 53 -24.95 7.54 -16.54
C PRO A 53 -24.15 6.46 -15.80
N GLY A 54 -24.70 5.99 -14.68
CA GLY A 54 -24.04 5.01 -13.81
C GLY A 54 -22.86 5.62 -13.05
N LEU A 55 -21.71 4.94 -13.04
CA LEU A 55 -20.47 5.50 -12.46
C LEU A 55 -19.82 6.56 -13.37
N GLY A 56 -20.33 6.76 -14.58
CA GLY A 56 -19.84 7.73 -15.56
C GLY A 56 -18.47 7.39 -16.19
N ILE A 57 -18.04 6.14 -16.07
CA ILE A 57 -16.76 5.61 -16.57
C ILE A 57 -16.99 4.40 -17.47
N GLU A 58 -16.03 4.14 -18.36
CA GLU A 58 -15.99 2.93 -19.18
C GLU A 58 -14.81 2.05 -18.77
N VAL A 59 -15.08 0.76 -18.55
CA VAL A 59 -14.05 -0.25 -18.26
C VAL A 59 -13.30 -0.59 -19.55
N ASP A 60 -11.98 -0.68 -19.46
CA ASP A 60 -11.15 -1.25 -20.52
C ASP A 60 -11.11 -2.77 -20.41
N TRP A 61 -12.04 -3.42 -21.10
CA TRP A 61 -12.12 -4.89 -21.12
C TRP A 61 -10.90 -5.56 -21.75
N SER A 62 -10.18 -4.89 -22.65
CA SER A 62 -8.95 -5.43 -23.20
C SER A 62 -7.85 -5.49 -22.15
N ALA A 63 -7.72 -4.45 -21.33
CA ALA A 63 -6.82 -4.44 -20.18
C ALA A 63 -7.23 -5.47 -19.12
N VAL A 64 -8.53 -5.60 -18.84
CA VAL A 64 -9.03 -6.64 -17.90
C VAL A 64 -8.61 -8.03 -18.36
N VAL A 65 -8.82 -8.38 -19.63
CA VAL A 65 -8.39 -9.69 -20.18
C VAL A 65 -6.88 -9.83 -20.11
N LYS A 66 -6.11 -8.81 -20.52
CA LYS A 66 -4.64 -8.83 -20.49
C LYS A 66 -4.06 -9.06 -19.09
N TYR A 67 -4.64 -8.44 -18.06
CA TYR A 67 -4.15 -8.51 -16.68
C TYR A 67 -4.90 -9.54 -15.82
N SER A 68 -5.75 -10.36 -16.44
CA SER A 68 -6.42 -11.45 -15.74
C SER A 68 -5.39 -12.47 -15.27
N VAL A 69 -5.53 -12.92 -14.03
CA VAL A 69 -4.70 -13.95 -13.41
C VAL A 69 -5.60 -15.01 -12.78
N GLU A 70 -5.10 -16.23 -12.64
CA GLU A 70 -5.78 -17.23 -11.83
C GLU A 70 -5.87 -16.73 -10.38
N LYS A 71 -7.07 -16.81 -9.79
CA LYS A 71 -7.27 -16.40 -8.40
C LYS A 71 -6.45 -17.33 -7.51
N PRO A 72 -5.46 -16.81 -6.75
CA PRO A 72 -4.65 -17.67 -5.90
C PRO A 72 -5.51 -18.25 -4.77
N THR A 73 -5.19 -19.47 -4.35
CA THR A 73 -5.89 -20.19 -3.27
C THR A 73 -5.78 -19.48 -1.92
N ALA A 74 -4.73 -18.67 -1.73
CA ALA A 74 -4.51 -17.83 -0.58
C ALA A 74 -3.88 -16.49 -1.00
N ARG A 75 -3.85 -15.52 -0.07
CA ARG A 75 -3.16 -14.24 -0.27
C ARG A 75 -1.67 -14.48 -0.52
N PRO A 76 -1.08 -13.96 -1.62
CA PRO A 76 0.36 -14.06 -1.84
C PRO A 76 1.15 -13.42 -0.69
N ASP A 77 2.13 -14.15 -0.17
CA ASP A 77 3.05 -13.70 0.89
C ASP A 77 4.51 -13.98 0.49
N PRO A 78 5.05 -13.24 -0.49
CA PRO A 78 6.45 -13.41 -0.88
C PRO A 78 7.38 -12.99 0.25
N ARG A 79 8.55 -13.63 0.33
CA ARG A 79 9.64 -13.20 1.23
C ARG A 79 10.04 -11.78 0.86
N ARG A 80 9.71 -10.83 1.73
CA ARG A 80 10.03 -9.40 1.57
C ARG A 80 10.29 -8.77 2.92
N MET A 81 11.22 -7.84 2.94
CA MET A 81 11.59 -7.09 4.13
C MET A 81 11.66 -5.61 3.78
N ILE A 82 11.11 -4.78 4.65
CA ILE A 82 11.23 -3.33 4.59
C ILE A 82 12.30 -2.95 5.60
N GLU A 83 13.29 -2.20 5.14
CA GLU A 83 14.25 -1.52 5.98
C GLU A 83 13.81 -0.07 6.17
N THR A 84 13.74 0.37 7.42
CA THR A 84 13.60 1.78 7.78
C THR A 84 14.87 2.26 8.47
N THR A 85 15.42 3.39 8.02
CA THR A 85 16.69 3.94 8.51
C THR A 85 16.49 5.35 9.03
N TRP A 86 17.04 5.64 10.21
CA TRP A 86 17.04 6.98 10.83
C TRP A 86 18.35 7.73 10.53
N PRO A 87 18.36 9.07 10.65
CA PRO A 87 19.57 9.87 10.42
C PRO A 87 20.75 9.52 11.33
N ASP A 88 20.50 8.93 12.50
CA ASP A 88 21.52 8.47 13.45
C ASP A 88 22.06 7.05 13.16
N GLY A 89 21.62 6.44 12.05
CA GLY A 89 22.06 5.12 11.61
C GLY A 89 21.28 3.95 12.22
N ARG A 90 20.29 4.19 13.10
CA ARG A 90 19.39 3.13 13.55
C ARG A 90 18.65 2.52 12.35
N ARG A 91 18.56 1.19 12.32
CA ARG A 91 17.88 0.43 11.27
C ARG A 91 16.81 -0.46 11.88
N MET A 92 15.65 -0.49 11.25
CA MET A 92 14.52 -1.34 11.65
C MET A 92 14.11 -2.21 10.47
N MET A 93 14.06 -3.51 10.70
CA MET A 93 13.57 -4.51 9.76
C MET A 93 12.12 -4.82 10.03
N THR A 94 11.29 -4.84 8.99
CA THR A 94 9.88 -5.27 9.10
C THR A 94 9.57 -6.28 8.02
N ALA A 95 9.08 -7.44 8.41
CA ALA A 95 8.64 -8.50 7.52
C ALA A 95 7.14 -8.77 7.71
N ASN A 96 6.47 -9.26 6.68
CA ASN A 96 5.09 -9.73 6.82
C ASN A 96 5.04 -10.97 7.71
N ASP A 97 4.13 -11.01 8.68
CA ASP A 97 3.90 -12.13 9.60
C ASP A 97 2.87 -13.14 9.07
N GLY A 98 2.32 -12.91 7.87
CA GLY A 98 1.27 -13.72 7.26
C GLY A 98 -0.15 -13.24 7.61
N THR A 99 -0.29 -12.18 8.40
CA THR A 99 -1.57 -11.64 8.85
C THR A 99 -1.91 -10.29 8.18
N VAL A 100 -3.13 -9.81 8.43
CA VAL A 100 -3.53 -8.45 8.08
C VAL A 100 -3.09 -7.52 9.21
N ASN A 101 -2.72 -6.28 8.87
CA ASN A 101 -2.28 -5.25 9.82
C ASN A 101 -0.92 -5.52 10.52
N PHE A 102 -0.03 -6.33 9.93
CA PHE A 102 1.32 -6.58 10.47
C PHE A 102 2.16 -5.30 10.70
N MET A 103 1.88 -4.21 9.98
CA MET A 103 2.50 -2.88 10.21
C MET A 103 1.75 -2.05 11.27
N LEU A 104 0.42 -2.20 11.33
CA LEU A 104 -0.46 -1.38 12.17
C LEU A 104 -0.52 -1.89 13.60
N ASN A 105 -0.53 -3.21 13.80
CA ASN A 105 -0.63 -3.80 15.13
C ASN A 105 0.57 -3.44 16.03
N PRO A 106 1.83 -3.51 15.56
CA PRO A 106 2.96 -3.03 16.35
C PRO A 106 2.85 -1.54 16.69
N ALA A 107 2.43 -0.71 15.72
CA ALA A 107 2.31 0.74 15.88
C ALA A 107 1.26 1.18 16.92
N ARG A 108 0.31 0.30 17.27
CA ARG A 108 -0.75 0.60 18.25
C ARG A 108 -0.28 0.57 19.70
N SER A 109 0.84 -0.10 19.98
CA SER A 109 1.37 -0.24 21.33
C SER A 109 2.61 0.63 21.51
N PRO A 110 2.62 1.55 22.49
CA PRO A 110 3.80 2.38 22.77
C PRO A 110 5.06 1.53 23.00
N GLY A 111 6.18 1.94 22.39
CA GLY A 111 7.48 1.29 22.58
C GLY A 111 7.82 0.18 21.57
N ASN A 112 6.86 -0.29 20.77
CA ASN A 112 7.11 -1.33 19.78
C ASN A 112 7.81 -0.84 18.50
N MET A 113 7.71 0.46 18.20
CA MET A 113 8.42 1.09 17.09
C MET A 113 8.73 2.55 17.39
N PRO A 114 9.85 3.10 16.88
CA PRO A 114 10.13 4.52 17.03
C PRO A 114 9.09 5.38 16.30
N PHE A 115 8.86 6.59 16.79
CA PHE A 115 8.07 7.59 16.08
C PHE A 115 8.81 8.09 14.84
N PHE A 116 8.05 8.71 13.93
CA PHE A 116 8.63 9.38 12.79
C PHE A 116 9.57 10.51 13.24
N GLU A 117 10.74 10.56 12.61
CA GLU A 117 11.72 11.63 12.77
C GLU A 117 12.05 12.20 11.38
N LYS A 118 12.35 13.50 11.31
CA LYS A 118 12.69 14.14 10.04
C LYS A 118 13.96 13.48 9.46
N GLY A 119 13.86 13.00 8.22
CA GLY A 119 14.97 12.35 7.51
C GLY A 119 14.98 10.83 7.63
N VAL A 120 13.96 10.22 8.24
CA VAL A 120 13.73 8.77 8.15
C VAL A 120 13.45 8.39 6.70
N ASP A 121 14.06 7.28 6.25
CA ASP A 121 13.86 6.70 4.93
C ASP A 121 13.47 5.22 5.02
N SER A 122 12.75 4.73 4.02
CA SER A 122 12.34 3.32 3.94
C SER A 122 12.54 2.75 2.54
N ARG A 123 13.07 1.53 2.46
CA ARG A 123 13.23 0.79 1.21
C ARG A 123 12.84 -0.67 1.36
N LEU A 124 12.48 -1.30 0.24
CA LEU A 124 12.50 -2.76 0.16
C LEU A 124 13.96 -3.22 0.21
N LEU A 125 14.27 -4.10 1.15
CA LEU A 125 15.58 -4.74 1.27
C LEU A 125 15.56 -6.04 0.45
N PRO A 126 16.28 -6.13 -0.68
CA PRO A 126 16.30 -7.33 -1.52
C PRO A 126 16.82 -8.54 -0.73
N ASP A 127 16.22 -9.71 -0.96
CA ASP A 127 16.76 -10.99 -0.46
C ASP A 127 18.04 -11.31 -1.24
N ASP A 128 19.19 -11.11 -0.60
CA ASP A 128 20.52 -11.35 -1.16
C ASP A 128 21.01 -12.80 -0.93
N GLY A 129 20.17 -13.65 -0.31
CA GLY A 129 20.50 -15.02 0.04
C GLY A 129 21.47 -15.17 1.22
N SER A 130 21.84 -14.09 1.90
CA SER A 130 22.76 -14.15 3.03
C SER A 130 22.10 -14.72 4.29
N ALA A 131 22.91 -15.36 5.13
CA ALA A 131 22.46 -15.83 6.45
C ALA A 131 21.99 -14.68 7.35
N GLN A 132 22.60 -13.50 7.20
CA GLN A 132 22.20 -12.30 7.94
C GLN A 132 20.80 -11.83 7.52
N TRP A 133 20.52 -11.79 6.22
CA TRP A 133 19.18 -11.44 5.72
C TRP A 133 18.13 -12.42 6.21
N ASP A 134 18.40 -13.73 6.13
CA ASP A 134 17.46 -14.74 6.63
C ASP A 134 17.21 -14.59 8.13
N GLN A 135 18.25 -14.37 8.93
CA GLN A 135 18.11 -14.12 10.37
C GLN A 135 17.19 -12.93 10.64
N TRP A 136 17.41 -11.78 10.00
CA TRP A 136 16.57 -10.60 10.16
C TRP A 136 15.14 -10.83 9.70
N TYR A 137 14.95 -11.55 8.59
CA TYR A 137 13.63 -11.89 8.07
C TYR A 137 12.85 -12.78 9.05
N GLN A 138 13.46 -13.87 9.54
CA GLN A 138 12.81 -14.78 10.48
C GLN A 138 12.48 -14.09 11.81
N GLN A 139 13.41 -13.27 12.32
CA GLN A 139 13.20 -12.51 13.55
C GLN A 139 12.05 -11.52 13.40
N SER A 140 12.08 -10.71 12.34
CA SER A 140 11.08 -9.67 12.08
C SER A 140 9.70 -10.23 11.77
N ARG A 141 9.65 -11.40 11.12
CA ARG A 141 8.40 -12.13 10.85
C ARG A 141 7.76 -12.67 12.12
N LYS A 142 8.58 -13.16 13.06
CA LYS A 142 8.10 -13.79 14.30
C LYS A 142 7.70 -12.78 15.37
N GLN A 143 8.45 -11.68 15.49
CA GLN A 143 8.35 -10.75 16.63
C GLN A 143 7.78 -9.38 16.22
N GLY A 144 7.63 -9.12 14.92
CA GLY A 144 7.30 -7.80 14.39
C GLY A 144 8.55 -6.96 14.09
N PRO A 145 8.39 -5.63 13.90
CA PRO A 145 9.49 -4.75 13.59
C PRO A 145 10.67 -4.90 14.55
N THR A 146 11.86 -5.13 14.01
CA THR A 146 13.07 -5.49 14.76
C THR A 146 14.16 -4.46 14.50
N MET A 147 14.71 -3.86 15.55
CA MET A 147 15.90 -3.02 15.43
C MET A 147 17.13 -3.89 15.20
N VAL A 148 17.97 -3.55 14.22
CA VAL A 148 19.21 -4.27 13.91
C VAL A 148 20.41 -3.34 14.08
N ALA A 149 21.53 -3.90 14.52
CA ALA A 149 22.80 -3.17 14.58
C ALA A 149 23.29 -2.84 13.16
N GLY A 150 23.88 -1.66 13.00
CA GLY A 150 24.48 -1.19 11.75
C GLY A 150 25.69 -2.01 11.35
#